data_AF-A0A1X0FNE4-F1
#
_entry.id   AF-A0A1X0FNE4-F1
#
_cell.length_a   1.000
_cell.length_b   1.000
_cell.length_c   1.000
_cell.angle_alpha   90.00
_cell.angle_beta   90.00
_cell.angle_gamma   90.00
#
_symmetry.space_group_name_H-M   'P 1'
#
loop_
_entity.id
_entity.type
_entity.pdbx_description
1 polymer ?
#
loop_
_entity_poly.entity_id
_entity_poly.type
_entity_poly.pdbx_seq_one_letter_code
_entity_poly.pdbx_strand_id
1 'polypeptide(L)'
;MNVFNSTWFYWAIGIAVGLPLGLIALTELHDALLRRNSPLARQVGLLRNYLLPLGALLLLLVQASQVPSRDVPVRVLTTVFGLLVLVLVLSGLNATMFEGAPEKSWRKRLPTIFLDCARFAVIGVGLAVMSSYIWGVRIGGIFTALGVTSVVIGLMLQNSVGQIVSGLFMLFEQPFRIDEWLDTGTARGRVVEVNWRAVHIDTGSGIRVMPNSMLASNAFTNLSRPSGAHKLAVTTMFSSVDPPDRVCALLSRIAEGLPQLKAGSVPRSIPAGAGEYRTTIGLNSPADAGAAKATFLRWTWYAARRENLHLDDADDDFSTIERVEHALHTVVAPALRIGAEEQRSLRSAARIVRYGADEVVEYAGQVPTTMTFVVAGRVQLTTTADDGSMVPISTLDEGSFLGLTALTRQPNLASAYALEEVTALEIDREHIEHLVMRAPLLLQNFGNIIEERRSKVRSARHGERVG
;
A
#
# COMPACT_ATOMS: atom_id res chain seq x y z
N MET A 1 4.23 -72.97 50.92
CA MET A 1 4.52 -71.55 50.61
C MET A 1 3.23 -70.89 50.16
N ASN A 2 2.72 -69.90 50.89
CA ASN A 2 1.52 -69.15 50.50
C ASN A 2 1.83 -68.27 49.29
N VAL A 3 1.42 -68.71 48.11
CA VAL A 3 1.57 -67.98 46.84
C VAL A 3 0.92 -66.59 46.93
N PHE A 4 -0.12 -66.44 47.75
CA PHE A 4 -0.86 -65.20 48.00
C PHE A 4 -0.13 -64.11 48.78
N ASN A 5 1.00 -64.42 49.45
CA ASN A 5 1.81 -63.42 50.18
C ASN A 5 3.05 -62.97 49.38
N SER A 6 3.21 -63.44 48.15
CA SER A 6 4.39 -63.14 47.34
C SER A 6 4.15 -61.91 46.44
N THR A 7 5.04 -60.92 46.53
CA THR A 7 4.91 -59.62 45.82
C THR A 7 4.80 -59.77 44.30
N TRP A 8 5.38 -60.83 43.73
CA TRP A 8 5.32 -61.10 42.28
C TRP A 8 3.92 -61.51 41.80
N PHE A 9 3.10 -62.13 42.66
CA PHE A 9 1.76 -62.60 42.32
C PHE A 9 0.80 -61.43 42.01
N TYR A 10 0.89 -60.34 42.77
CA TYR A 10 0.09 -59.13 42.54
C TYR A 10 0.47 -58.42 41.23
N TRP A 11 1.75 -58.39 40.87
CA TRP A 11 2.20 -57.85 39.59
C TRP A 11 1.76 -58.71 38.41
N ALA A 12 1.84 -60.04 38.54
CA ALA A 12 1.40 -60.98 37.50
C ALA A 12 -0.12 -60.86 37.23
N ILE A 13 -0.95 -60.78 38.28
CA ILE A 13 -2.39 -60.54 38.15
C ILE A 13 -2.67 -59.15 37.56
N GLY A 14 -1.97 -58.12 38.03
CA GLY A 14 -2.10 -56.76 37.52
C GLY A 14 -1.82 -56.67 36.02
N ILE A 15 -0.82 -57.40 35.52
CA ILE A 15 -0.53 -57.46 34.08
C ILE A 15 -1.57 -58.30 33.33
N ALA A 16 -1.95 -59.46 33.87
CA ALA A 16 -2.91 -60.37 33.23
C ALA A 16 -4.30 -59.74 33.03
N VAL A 17 -4.73 -58.86 33.94
CA VAL A 17 -6.00 -58.13 33.83
C VAL A 17 -5.82 -56.76 33.19
N GLY A 18 -4.76 -56.04 33.54
CA GLY A 18 -4.50 -54.67 33.08
C GLY A 18 -4.14 -54.56 31.60
N LEU A 19 -3.40 -55.53 31.05
CA LEU A 19 -3.01 -55.49 29.64
C LEU A 19 -4.22 -55.66 28.69
N PRO A 20 -5.11 -56.67 28.87
CA PRO A 20 -6.33 -56.78 28.05
C PRO A 20 -7.23 -55.55 28.17
N LEU A 21 -7.46 -55.03 29.38
CA LEU A 21 -8.26 -53.80 29.59
C LEU A 21 -7.63 -52.59 28.89
N GLY A 22 -6.32 -52.42 29.01
CA GLY A 22 -5.59 -51.35 28.33
C GLY A 22 -5.65 -51.46 26.81
N LEU A 23 -5.53 -52.68 26.25
CA LEU A 23 -5.69 -52.92 24.81
C LEU A 23 -7.11 -52.59 24.33
N ILE A 24 -8.15 -52.98 25.07
CA ILE A 24 -9.54 -52.67 24.73
C ILE A 24 -9.75 -51.15 24.74
N ALA A 25 -9.33 -50.46 25.80
CA ALA A 25 -9.47 -49.01 25.91
C ALA A 25 -8.72 -48.24 24.80
N LEU A 26 -7.49 -48.67 24.47
CA LEU A 26 -6.72 -48.09 23.38
C LEU A 26 -7.28 -48.43 22.00
N THR A 27 -7.94 -49.58 21.83
CA THR A 27 -8.62 -49.95 20.58
C THR A 27 -9.82 -49.03 20.35
N GLU A 28 -10.67 -48.84 21.36
CA GLU A 28 -11.82 -47.94 21.25
C GLU A 28 -11.38 -46.49 21.01
N LEU A 29 -10.33 -46.03 21.70
CA LEU A 29 -9.77 -44.69 21.47
C LEU A 29 -9.17 -44.55 20.06
N HIS A 30 -8.46 -45.57 19.56
CA HIS A 30 -7.89 -45.56 18.22
C HIS A 30 -8.99 -45.49 17.16
N ASP A 31 -10.03 -46.30 17.29
CA ASP A 31 -11.14 -46.34 16.36
C ASP A 31 -11.96 -45.03 16.43
N ALA A 32 -12.13 -44.46 17.62
CA ALA A 32 -12.73 -43.13 17.77
C ALA A 32 -11.92 -42.02 17.08
N LEU A 33 -10.58 -42.08 17.14
CA LEU A 33 -9.70 -41.12 16.48
C LEU A 33 -9.67 -41.31 14.95
N LEU A 34 -9.70 -42.56 14.46
CA LEU A 34 -9.83 -42.87 13.03
C LEU A 34 -11.15 -42.34 12.47
N ARG A 35 -12.27 -42.53 13.20
CA ARG A 35 -13.59 -41.97 12.83
C ARG A 35 -13.59 -40.44 12.73
N ARG A 36 -12.73 -39.77 13.51
CA ARG A 36 -12.55 -38.30 13.50
C ARG A 36 -11.47 -37.82 12.54
N ASN A 37 -10.87 -38.71 11.75
CA ASN A 37 -9.73 -38.45 10.88
C ASN A 37 -8.60 -37.67 11.60
N SER A 38 -8.39 -37.98 12.88
CA SER A 38 -7.45 -37.25 13.71
C SER A 38 -6.02 -37.75 13.46
N PRO A 39 -5.05 -36.84 13.32
CA PRO A 39 -3.64 -37.21 13.16
C PRO A 39 -3.08 -38.02 14.34
N LEU A 40 -3.74 -37.94 15.51
CA LEU A 40 -3.35 -38.66 16.73
C LEU A 40 -3.61 -40.18 16.68
N ALA A 41 -4.34 -40.67 15.69
CA ALA A 41 -4.66 -42.09 15.55
C ALA A 41 -3.39 -42.95 15.43
N ARG A 42 -2.37 -42.47 14.69
CA ARG A 42 -1.09 -43.18 14.49
C ARG A 42 -0.35 -43.41 15.81
N GLN A 43 -0.36 -42.43 16.71
CA GLN A 43 0.29 -42.43 18.01
C GLN A 43 -0.40 -43.41 18.96
N VAL A 44 -1.73 -43.40 18.98
CA VAL A 44 -2.51 -44.39 19.76
C VAL A 44 -2.29 -45.80 19.21
N GLY A 45 -2.14 -45.97 17.89
CA GLY A 45 -1.78 -47.25 17.28
C GLY A 45 -0.39 -47.75 17.70
N LEU A 46 0.61 -46.87 17.75
CA LEU A 46 1.97 -47.20 18.25
C LEU A 46 1.94 -47.59 19.74
N LEU A 47 1.17 -46.85 20.54
CA LEU A 47 0.99 -47.12 21.97
C LEU A 47 0.34 -48.50 22.19
N ARG A 48 -0.72 -48.80 21.43
CA ARG A 48 -1.47 -50.06 21.51
C ARG A 48 -0.67 -51.27 21.04
N ASN A 49 -0.06 -51.19 19.85
CA ASN A 49 0.54 -52.35 19.18
C ASN A 49 1.94 -52.69 19.68
N TYR A 50 2.70 -51.71 20.16
CA TYR A 50 4.11 -51.90 20.50
C TYR A 50 4.45 -51.52 21.93
N LEU A 51 4.01 -50.34 22.39
CA LEU A 51 4.47 -49.81 23.68
C LEU A 51 3.81 -50.50 24.89
N LEU A 52 2.49 -50.77 24.82
CA LEU A 52 1.76 -51.46 25.88
C LEU A 52 2.19 -52.95 26.04
N PRO A 53 2.29 -53.77 24.97
CA PRO A 53 2.77 -55.14 25.09
C PRO A 53 4.23 -55.23 25.55
N LEU A 54 5.09 -54.34 25.06
CA LEU A 54 6.50 -54.30 25.46
C LEU A 54 6.66 -53.85 26.91
N GLY A 55 5.89 -52.86 27.36
CA GLY A 55 5.89 -52.41 28.75
C GLY A 55 5.40 -53.51 29.71
N ALA A 56 4.37 -54.26 29.33
CA ALA A 56 3.90 -55.41 30.10
C ALA A 56 4.95 -56.54 30.17
N LEU A 57 5.63 -56.83 29.07
CA LEU A 57 6.73 -57.80 29.04
C LEU A 57 7.89 -57.36 29.96
N LEU A 58 8.22 -56.07 29.96
CA LEU A 58 9.27 -55.50 30.81
C LEU A 58 8.88 -55.57 32.29
N LEU A 59 7.65 -55.19 32.65
CA LEU A 59 7.13 -55.32 34.01
C LEU A 59 7.11 -56.77 34.48
N LEU A 60 6.74 -57.71 33.60
CA LEU A 60 6.78 -59.14 33.91
C LEU A 60 8.22 -59.59 34.20
N LEU A 61 9.18 -59.27 33.33
CA LEU A 61 10.58 -59.67 33.51
C LEU A 61 11.21 -59.09 34.79
N VAL A 62 10.96 -57.81 35.08
CA VAL A 62 11.59 -57.11 36.20
C VAL A 62 10.88 -57.41 37.53
N GLN A 63 9.55 -57.32 37.57
CA GLN A 63 8.78 -57.42 38.82
C GLN A 63 8.28 -58.85 39.10
N ALA A 64 7.90 -59.60 38.06
CA ALA A 64 7.34 -60.95 38.24
C ALA A 64 8.42 -62.03 38.24
N SER A 65 9.40 -61.94 37.34
CA SER A 65 10.49 -62.90 37.22
C SER A 65 11.74 -62.56 38.05
N GLN A 66 11.74 -61.40 38.74
CA GLN A 66 12.85 -60.90 39.57
C GLN A 66 14.21 -60.92 38.86
N VAL A 67 14.22 -60.82 37.53
CA VAL A 67 15.46 -60.78 36.76
C VAL A 67 16.17 -59.47 37.10
N PRO A 68 17.45 -59.50 37.51
CA PRO A 68 18.19 -58.30 37.83
C PRO A 68 18.13 -57.29 36.68
N SER A 69 17.83 -56.03 36.97
CA SER A 69 17.76 -54.95 35.96
C SER A 69 19.09 -54.70 35.22
N ARG A 70 20.16 -55.39 35.63
CA ARG A 70 21.49 -55.34 35.01
C ARG A 70 21.68 -56.37 33.89
N ASP A 71 20.78 -57.34 33.76
CA ASP A 71 20.89 -58.38 32.73
C ASP A 71 20.67 -57.80 31.33
N VAL A 72 21.50 -58.28 30.40
CA VAL A 72 21.49 -57.86 28.98
C VAL A 72 20.08 -57.87 28.37
N PRO A 73 19.24 -58.91 28.51
CA PRO A 73 17.89 -58.91 27.93
C PRO A 73 17.00 -57.79 28.46
N VAL A 74 17.06 -57.49 29.77
CA VAL A 74 16.27 -56.40 30.37
C VAL A 74 16.73 -55.04 29.85
N ARG A 75 18.05 -54.83 29.71
CA ARG A 75 18.63 -53.59 29.15
C ARG A 75 18.26 -53.38 27.69
N VAL A 76 18.31 -54.43 26.88
CA VAL A 76 17.91 -54.38 25.47
C VAL A 76 16.42 -54.04 25.37
N LEU A 77 15.57 -54.71 26.14
CA LEU A 77 14.13 -54.45 26.13
C LEU A 77 13.78 -53.03 26.61
N THR A 78 14.46 -52.55 27.65
CA THR A 78 14.32 -51.17 28.15
C THR A 78 14.79 -50.14 27.11
N THR A 79 15.83 -50.46 26.34
CA THR A 79 16.30 -49.60 25.24
C THR A 79 15.29 -49.54 24.11
N VAL A 80 14.73 -50.68 23.69
CA VAL A 80 13.65 -50.73 22.69
C VAL A 80 12.43 -49.96 23.16
N PHE A 81 12.05 -50.11 24.44
CA PHE A 81 10.96 -49.36 25.04
C PHE A 81 11.21 -47.84 25.02
N GLY A 82 12.40 -47.40 25.45
CA GLY A 82 12.79 -45.99 25.40
C GLY A 82 12.81 -45.42 23.97
N LEU A 83 13.26 -46.21 22.98
CA LEU A 83 13.25 -45.80 21.57
C LEU A 83 11.81 -45.63 21.05
N LEU A 84 10.90 -46.53 21.41
CA LEU A 84 9.49 -46.42 21.05
C LEU A 84 8.82 -45.22 21.71
N VAL A 85 9.15 -44.92 22.98
CA VAL A 85 8.70 -43.69 23.65
C VAL A 85 9.23 -42.45 22.93
N LEU A 86 10.51 -42.44 22.55
CA LEU A 86 11.11 -41.33 21.79
C LEU A 86 10.42 -41.14 20.43
N VAL A 87 10.18 -42.22 19.68
CA VAL A 87 9.42 -42.19 18.42
C VAL A 87 7.99 -41.69 18.63
N LEU A 88 7.34 -42.10 19.72
CA LEU A 88 6.00 -41.63 20.07
C LEU A 88 5.99 -40.12 20.35
N VAL A 89 6.95 -39.61 21.13
CA VAL A 89 7.11 -38.19 21.43
C VAL A 89 7.34 -37.39 20.15
N LEU A 90 8.25 -37.85 19.29
CA LEU A 90 8.53 -37.21 18.00
C LEU A 90 7.31 -37.23 17.07
N SER A 91 6.60 -38.35 17.00
CA SER A 91 5.38 -38.46 16.20
C SER A 91 4.25 -37.59 16.76
N GLY A 92 4.13 -37.45 18.07
CA GLY A 92 3.14 -36.58 18.73
C GLY A 92 3.45 -35.10 18.49
N LEU A 93 4.71 -34.70 18.66
CA LEU A 93 5.22 -33.37 18.29
C LEU A 93 4.95 -33.09 16.80
N ASN A 94 5.20 -34.06 15.92
CA ASN A 94 4.96 -33.89 14.49
C ASN A 94 3.45 -33.72 14.17
N ALA A 95 2.56 -34.53 14.74
CA ALA A 95 1.12 -34.39 14.48
C ALA A 95 0.53 -33.08 15.02
N THR A 96 0.93 -32.69 16.23
CA THR A 96 0.48 -31.43 16.83
C THR A 96 1.03 -30.21 16.07
N MET A 97 2.32 -30.24 15.70
CA MET A 97 2.98 -29.12 15.03
C MET A 97 2.82 -29.08 13.51
N PHE A 98 2.55 -30.19 12.80
CA PHE A 98 2.41 -30.25 11.33
C PHE A 98 1.04 -30.66 10.79
N GLU A 99 0.19 -31.34 11.57
CA GLU A 99 -1.13 -31.77 11.11
C GLU A 99 -2.26 -30.97 11.77
N GLY A 100 -2.11 -30.54 13.04
CA GLY A 100 -3.16 -29.86 13.80
C GLY A 100 -3.33 -28.32 13.64
N ALA A 101 -2.57 -27.62 12.81
CA ALA A 101 -2.62 -26.16 12.68
C ALA A 101 -3.25 -25.74 11.36
N PRO A 102 -4.02 -24.63 11.34
CA PRO A 102 -4.74 -24.18 10.15
C PRO A 102 -3.78 -23.94 8.97
N GLU A 103 -4.18 -24.33 7.76
CA GLU A 103 -3.40 -24.21 6.52
C GLU A 103 -2.83 -22.80 6.24
N LYS A 104 -3.38 -21.77 6.90
CA LYS A 104 -3.03 -20.35 6.71
C LYS A 104 -2.30 -19.67 7.87
N SER A 105 -2.04 -20.34 8.99
CA SER A 105 -1.75 -19.61 10.24
C SER A 105 -0.28 -19.17 10.43
N TRP A 106 0.70 -20.02 10.17
CA TRP A 106 2.13 -19.72 10.46
C TRP A 106 3.14 -20.71 9.85
N ARG A 107 2.69 -21.93 9.52
CA ARG A 107 3.57 -22.99 8.98
C ARG A 107 4.24 -22.67 7.65
N LYS A 108 3.53 -22.02 6.70
CA LYS A 108 4.13 -21.56 5.43
C LYS A 108 5.22 -20.50 5.63
N ARG A 109 5.23 -19.89 6.82
CA ARG A 109 6.03 -18.72 7.17
C ARG A 109 7.29 -19.08 7.96
N LEU A 110 7.34 -20.27 8.57
CA LEU A 110 8.53 -20.80 9.20
C LEU A 110 9.35 -21.69 8.25
N PRO A 111 10.68 -21.54 8.22
CA PRO A 111 11.57 -22.55 7.65
C PRO A 111 11.47 -23.89 8.40
N THR A 112 11.36 -25.00 7.65
CA THR A 112 11.37 -26.38 8.19
C THR A 112 12.61 -26.70 9.03
N ILE A 113 13.71 -26.00 8.75
CA ILE A 113 15.01 -26.14 9.43
C ILE A 113 14.87 -25.99 10.96
N PHE A 114 14.04 -25.07 11.45
CA PHE A 114 13.85 -24.89 12.89
C PHE A 114 13.20 -26.11 13.56
N LEU A 115 12.24 -26.72 12.87
CA LEU A 115 11.55 -27.92 13.34
C LEU A 115 12.49 -29.14 13.27
N ASP A 116 13.31 -29.23 12.23
CA ASP A 116 14.33 -30.27 12.10
C ASP A 116 15.40 -30.15 13.20
N CYS A 117 15.89 -28.94 13.49
CA CYS A 117 16.81 -28.70 14.60
C CYS A 117 16.21 -29.11 15.96
N ALA A 118 14.96 -28.74 16.23
CA ALA A 118 14.26 -29.16 17.45
C ALA A 118 14.12 -30.69 17.52
N ARG A 119 13.80 -31.34 16.40
CA ARG A 119 13.72 -32.80 16.30
C ARG A 119 15.07 -33.47 16.59
N PHE A 120 16.16 -33.00 15.98
CA PHE A 120 17.49 -33.53 16.26
C PHE A 120 17.90 -33.33 17.72
N ALA A 121 17.56 -32.20 18.32
CA ALA A 121 17.81 -31.96 19.74
C ALA A 121 17.06 -32.95 20.63
N VAL A 122 15.76 -33.20 20.39
CA VAL A 122 14.97 -34.20 21.13
C VAL A 122 15.53 -35.60 20.96
N ILE A 123 15.94 -35.99 19.74
CA ILE A 123 16.59 -37.28 19.47
C ILE A 123 17.91 -37.39 20.26
N GLY A 124 18.78 -36.38 20.17
CA GLY A 124 20.08 -36.37 20.85
C GLY A 124 19.95 -36.47 22.36
N VAL A 125 19.05 -35.68 22.95
CA VAL A 125 18.76 -35.72 24.41
C VAL A 125 18.17 -37.07 24.80
N GLY A 126 17.21 -37.60 24.03
CA GLY A 126 16.61 -38.91 24.28
C GLY A 126 17.65 -40.03 24.28
N LEU A 127 18.51 -40.09 23.26
CA LEU A 127 19.59 -41.07 23.15
C LEU A 127 20.62 -40.92 24.28
N ALA A 128 20.96 -39.68 24.67
CA ALA A 128 21.90 -39.43 25.75
C ALA A 128 21.35 -39.90 27.11
N VAL A 129 20.08 -39.59 27.42
CA VAL A 129 19.39 -40.05 28.64
C VAL A 129 19.32 -41.57 28.66
N MET A 130 18.91 -42.21 27.56
CA MET A 130 18.83 -43.67 27.46
C MET A 130 20.20 -44.34 27.65
N SER A 131 21.24 -43.82 26.98
CA SER A 131 22.61 -44.36 27.08
C SER A 131 23.18 -44.21 28.50
N SER A 132 22.90 -43.09 29.16
CA SER A 132 23.36 -42.86 30.53
C SER A 132 22.62 -43.74 31.55
N TYR A 133 21.29 -43.79 31.49
CA TYR A 133 20.46 -44.50 32.47
C TYR A 133 20.53 -46.03 32.32
N ILE A 134 20.48 -46.54 31.08
CA ILE A 134 20.37 -47.98 30.82
C ILE A 134 21.76 -48.64 30.75
N TRP A 135 22.72 -47.97 30.10
CA TRP A 135 24.04 -48.53 29.81
C TRP A 135 25.13 -48.01 30.75
N GLY A 136 24.81 -47.03 31.62
CA GLY A 136 25.77 -46.45 32.56
C GLY A 136 26.86 -45.62 31.88
N VAL A 137 26.64 -45.20 30.63
CA VAL A 137 27.61 -44.39 29.88
C VAL A 137 27.75 -43.04 30.56
N ARG A 138 29.00 -42.65 30.86
CA ARG A 138 29.32 -41.33 31.42
C ARG A 138 29.25 -40.28 30.33
N ILE A 139 28.08 -39.71 30.13
CA ILE A 139 27.80 -38.66 29.15
C ILE A 139 28.46 -37.31 29.48
N GLY A 140 28.94 -37.11 30.72
CA GLY A 140 29.48 -35.81 31.17
C GLY A 140 30.55 -35.23 30.25
N GLY A 141 31.52 -36.04 29.81
CA GLY A 141 32.57 -35.58 28.88
C GLY A 141 32.03 -35.17 27.50
N ILE A 142 30.99 -35.86 27.01
CA ILE A 142 30.32 -35.55 25.74
C ILE A 142 29.56 -34.22 25.87
N PHE A 143 28.85 -34.02 26.97
CA PHE A 143 28.15 -32.75 27.23
C PHE A 143 29.11 -31.57 27.38
N THR A 144 30.26 -31.76 28.04
CA THR A 144 31.29 -30.71 28.12
C THR A 144 31.83 -30.35 26.75
N ALA A 145 32.19 -31.34 25.93
CA ALA A 145 32.67 -31.11 24.57
C ALA A 145 31.61 -30.42 23.68
N LEU A 146 30.39 -30.94 23.68
CA LEU A 146 29.26 -30.34 22.97
C LEU A 146 28.95 -28.92 23.44
N GLY A 147 29.04 -28.67 24.75
CA GLY A 147 28.85 -27.35 25.36
C GLY A 147 29.84 -26.33 24.80
N VAL A 148 31.14 -26.62 24.87
CA VAL A 148 32.19 -25.74 24.32
C VAL A 148 32.01 -25.54 22.82
N THR A 149 31.77 -26.60 22.05
CA THR A 149 31.53 -26.50 20.60
C THR A 149 30.28 -25.66 20.29
N SER A 150 29.21 -25.80 21.07
CA SER A 150 27.96 -25.05 20.87
C SER A 150 28.15 -23.54 21.09
N VAL A 151 29.00 -23.14 22.05
CA VAL A 151 29.31 -21.72 22.28
C VAL A 151 30.04 -21.13 21.08
N VAL A 152 31.04 -21.84 20.54
CA VAL A 152 31.79 -21.39 19.35
C VAL A 152 30.86 -21.28 18.14
N ILE A 153 30.03 -22.29 17.87
CA ILE A 153 29.05 -22.26 16.78
C ILE A 153 28.03 -21.12 16.99
N GLY A 154 27.58 -20.91 18.22
CA GLY A 154 26.64 -19.84 18.58
C GLY A 154 27.22 -18.45 18.31
N LEU A 155 28.49 -18.22 18.67
CA LEU A 155 29.20 -16.97 18.37
C LEU A 155 29.36 -16.76 16.86
N MET A 156 29.68 -17.81 16.09
CA MET A 156 29.77 -17.72 14.64
C MET A 156 28.43 -17.41 13.97
N LEU A 157 27.33 -17.97 14.51
CA LEU A 157 25.99 -17.81 13.96
C LEU A 157 25.20 -16.64 14.55
N GLN A 158 25.76 -15.91 15.52
CA GLN A 158 25.06 -14.85 16.25
C GLN A 158 24.36 -13.86 15.32
N ASN A 159 25.07 -13.39 14.29
CA ASN A 159 24.52 -12.44 13.32
C ASN A 159 23.47 -13.06 12.41
N SER A 160 23.71 -14.28 11.91
CA SER A 160 22.78 -14.97 11.01
C SER A 160 21.47 -15.31 11.73
N VAL A 161 21.55 -15.85 12.95
CA VAL A 161 20.39 -16.17 13.78
C VAL A 161 19.62 -14.89 14.14
N GLY A 162 20.33 -13.82 14.52
CA GLY A 162 19.72 -12.53 14.81
C GLY A 162 18.88 -12.00 13.65
N GLN A 163 19.43 -12.03 12.42
CA GLN A 163 18.70 -11.59 11.23
C GLN A 163 17.44 -12.41 10.94
N ILE A 164 17.48 -13.73 11.16
CA ILE A 164 16.32 -14.60 10.96
C ILE A 164 15.26 -14.32 12.03
N VAL A 165 15.66 -14.17 13.29
CA VAL A 165 14.75 -13.86 14.40
C VAL A 165 14.06 -12.52 14.19
N SER A 166 14.80 -11.47 13.80
CA SER A 166 14.20 -10.18 13.41
C SER A 166 13.19 -10.33 12.28
N GLY A 167 13.51 -11.16 11.27
CA GLY A 167 12.60 -11.40 10.16
C GLY A 167 11.33 -12.16 10.55
N LEU A 168 11.43 -13.10 11.48
CA LEU A 168 10.27 -13.79 12.05
C LEU A 168 9.41 -12.85 12.89
N PHE A 169 9.99 -11.96 13.70
CA PHE A 169 9.24 -10.97 14.47
C PHE A 169 8.39 -10.07 13.59
N MET A 170 8.94 -9.55 12.48
CA MET A 170 8.15 -8.77 11.52
C MET A 170 6.93 -9.52 10.99
N LEU A 171 7.09 -10.83 10.78
CA LEU A 171 6.06 -11.69 10.22
C LEU A 171 4.93 -12.00 11.23
N PHE A 172 5.26 -11.96 12.52
CA PHE A 172 4.33 -12.05 13.64
C PHE A 172 3.62 -10.73 13.92
N GLU A 173 4.37 -9.64 14.04
CA GLU A 173 3.82 -8.31 14.36
C GLU A 173 3.01 -7.72 13.19
N GLN A 174 3.32 -8.12 11.96
CA GLN A 174 2.66 -7.65 10.73
C GLN A 174 2.45 -6.13 10.70
N PRO A 175 3.53 -5.33 10.83
CA PRO A 175 3.44 -3.87 10.83
C PRO A 175 2.90 -3.31 9.50
N PHE A 176 2.94 -4.12 8.44
CA PHE A 176 2.31 -3.86 7.16
C PHE A 176 1.81 -5.15 6.50
N ARG A 177 1.02 -4.99 5.46
CA ARG A 177 0.44 -6.08 4.65
C ARG A 177 0.82 -5.95 3.17
N ILE A 178 0.59 -7.02 2.43
CA ILE A 178 0.62 -6.98 0.96
C ILE A 178 -0.39 -5.93 0.49
N ASP A 179 -0.04 -5.23 -0.59
CA ASP A 179 -0.75 -4.08 -1.17
C ASP A 179 -0.69 -2.77 -0.38
N GLU A 180 0.00 -2.73 0.76
CA GLU A 180 0.27 -1.47 1.46
C GLU A 180 1.52 -0.77 0.90
N TRP A 181 1.53 0.57 0.98
CA TRP A 181 2.64 1.39 0.53
C TRP A 181 3.60 1.70 1.67
N LEU A 182 4.89 1.49 1.43
CA LEU A 182 5.95 1.76 2.38
C LEU A 182 6.91 2.81 1.84
N ASP A 183 7.44 3.64 2.74
CA ASP A 183 8.58 4.51 2.51
C ASP A 183 9.66 4.18 3.55
N THR A 184 10.79 3.64 3.08
CA THR A 184 11.90 3.19 3.93
C THR A 184 13.11 4.11 3.82
N GLY A 185 12.94 5.29 3.23
CA GLY A 185 14.00 6.25 2.90
C GLY A 185 14.87 5.84 1.70
N THR A 186 15.12 4.54 1.51
CA THR A 186 15.88 3.99 0.37
C THR A 186 14.99 3.44 -0.74
N ALA A 187 13.74 3.09 -0.40
CA ALA A 187 12.75 2.61 -1.34
C ALA A 187 11.37 3.11 -0.93
N ARG A 188 10.59 3.51 -1.93
CA ARG A 188 9.19 3.90 -1.76
C ARG A 188 8.35 3.17 -2.80
N GLY A 189 7.32 2.46 -2.36
CA GLY A 189 6.57 1.60 -3.25
C GLY A 189 5.52 0.74 -2.55
N ARG A 190 4.83 -0.09 -3.33
CA ARG A 190 3.79 -1.00 -2.85
C ARG A 190 4.40 -2.36 -2.51
N VAL A 191 4.03 -2.94 -1.38
CA VAL A 191 4.44 -4.30 -0.99
C VAL A 191 3.72 -5.31 -1.88
N VAL A 192 4.48 -6.06 -2.68
CA VAL A 192 3.92 -7.08 -3.59
C VAL A 192 4.05 -8.48 -3.03
N GLU A 193 5.10 -8.75 -2.24
CA GLU A 193 5.34 -10.05 -1.65
C GLU A 193 6.06 -9.89 -0.31
N VAL A 194 5.66 -10.71 0.67
CA VAL A 194 6.36 -10.84 1.95
C VAL A 194 6.70 -12.31 2.15
N ASN A 195 8.00 -12.61 2.23
CA ASN A 195 8.48 -13.94 2.60
C ASN A 195 9.21 -13.88 3.96
N TRP A 196 9.66 -15.03 4.45
CA TRP A 196 10.26 -15.14 5.78
C TRP A 196 11.61 -14.40 5.92
N ARG A 197 12.27 -14.07 4.82
CA ARG A 197 13.60 -13.44 4.81
C ARG A 197 13.59 -12.00 4.27
N ALA A 198 12.67 -11.67 3.37
CA ALA A 198 12.64 -10.41 2.66
C ALA A 198 11.22 -9.99 2.23
N VAL A 199 11.07 -8.69 2.05
CA VAL A 199 9.91 -8.02 1.47
C VAL A 199 10.26 -7.51 0.08
N HIS A 200 9.35 -7.72 -0.86
CA HIS A 200 9.45 -7.19 -2.22
C HIS A 200 8.56 -5.96 -2.33
N ILE A 201 9.17 -4.84 -2.67
CA ILE A 201 8.53 -3.53 -2.80
C ILE A 201 8.60 -3.12 -4.27
N ASP A 202 7.45 -2.96 -4.91
CA ASP A 202 7.33 -2.42 -6.26
C ASP A 202 7.43 -0.89 -6.23
N THR A 203 8.54 -0.37 -6.77
CA THR A 203 8.82 1.07 -6.83
C THR A 203 8.30 1.71 -8.12
N GLY A 204 7.56 0.98 -8.98
CA GLY A 204 7.10 1.41 -10.30
C GLY A 204 8.18 1.33 -11.39
N SER A 205 9.46 1.42 -11.02
CA SER A 205 10.62 1.21 -11.91
C SER A 205 11.25 -0.18 -11.78
N GLY A 206 10.74 -1.00 -10.86
CA GLY A 206 11.25 -2.35 -10.60
C GLY A 206 10.88 -2.84 -9.20
N ILE A 207 11.27 -4.08 -8.89
CA ILE A 207 11.05 -4.69 -7.57
C ILE A 207 12.30 -4.54 -6.71
N ARG A 208 12.19 -3.81 -5.60
CA ARG A 208 13.22 -3.73 -4.56
C ARG A 208 13.01 -4.86 -3.56
N VAL A 209 14.01 -5.74 -3.45
CA VAL A 209 14.02 -6.81 -2.44
C VAL A 209 14.76 -6.34 -1.20
N MET A 210 14.07 -6.26 -0.06
CA MET A 210 14.65 -5.81 1.20
C MET A 210 14.58 -6.89 2.28
N PRO A 211 15.71 -7.31 2.87
CA PRO A 211 15.73 -8.22 4.00
C PRO A 211 14.87 -7.73 5.15
N ASN A 212 14.12 -8.63 5.77
CA ASN A 212 13.26 -8.33 6.92
C ASN A 212 14.11 -7.80 8.09
N SER A 213 15.33 -8.29 8.27
CA SER A 213 16.25 -7.78 9.29
C SER A 213 16.55 -6.28 9.15
N MET A 214 16.67 -5.77 7.92
CA MET A 214 16.88 -4.34 7.67
C MET A 214 15.64 -3.51 7.96
N LEU A 215 14.46 -4.03 7.62
CA LEU A 215 13.19 -3.39 7.94
C LEU A 215 12.88 -3.39 9.45
N ALA A 216 13.32 -4.43 10.17
CA ALA A 216 13.17 -4.53 11.62
C ALA A 216 14.14 -3.62 12.37
N SER A 217 15.34 -3.37 11.82
CA SER A 217 16.36 -2.54 12.46
C SER A 217 16.22 -1.05 12.17
N ASN A 218 15.56 -0.68 11.07
CA ASN A 218 15.47 0.70 10.59
C ASN A 218 14.04 1.23 10.69
N ALA A 219 13.91 2.55 10.87
CA ALA A 219 12.61 3.21 10.79
C ALA A 219 12.08 3.20 9.34
N PHE A 220 10.78 2.96 9.19
CA PHE A 220 10.05 3.10 7.94
C PHE A 220 8.68 3.71 8.21
N THR A 221 8.08 4.30 7.17
CA THR A 221 6.74 4.88 7.22
C THR A 221 5.78 4.01 6.42
N ASN A 222 4.67 3.60 7.03
CA ASN A 222 3.57 2.97 6.31
C ASN A 222 2.64 4.07 5.77
N LEU A 223 2.71 4.33 4.46
CA LEU A 223 1.91 5.35 3.80
C LEU A 223 0.43 4.94 3.68
N SER A 224 0.11 3.66 3.90
CA SER A 224 -1.26 3.13 3.87
C SER A 224 -2.01 3.28 5.19
N ARG A 225 -1.36 3.70 6.29
CA ARG A 225 -1.98 3.77 7.62
C ARG A 225 -1.79 5.15 8.28
N PRO A 226 -2.85 5.76 8.86
CA PRO A 226 -4.24 5.30 8.89
C PRO A 226 -4.89 5.36 7.50
N SER A 227 -5.90 4.50 7.28
CA SER A 227 -6.57 4.34 5.98
C SER A 227 -7.14 5.64 5.45
N GLY A 228 -6.84 5.97 4.19
CA GLY A 228 -7.38 7.14 3.51
C GLY A 228 -6.79 8.48 3.94
N ALA A 229 -5.71 8.50 4.72
CA ALA A 229 -5.01 9.72 5.14
C ALA A 229 -3.79 10.03 4.25
N HIS A 230 -3.85 9.76 2.95
CA HIS A 230 -2.73 10.06 2.05
C HIS A 230 -2.65 11.56 1.82
N LYS A 231 -1.51 12.14 2.17
CA LYS A 231 -1.22 13.56 1.97
C LYS A 231 0.09 13.71 1.21
N LEU A 232 0.06 14.53 0.17
CA LEU A 232 1.23 15.01 -0.53
C LEU A 232 1.57 16.39 0.01
N ALA A 233 2.80 16.59 0.45
CA ALA A 233 3.34 17.90 0.78
C ALA A 233 4.26 18.36 -0.35
N VAL A 234 3.99 19.52 -0.93
CA VAL A 234 4.83 20.16 -1.94
C VAL A 234 5.34 21.48 -1.37
N THR A 235 6.65 21.67 -1.44
CA THR A 235 7.31 22.94 -1.14
C THR A 235 7.49 23.72 -2.44
N THR A 236 7.13 25.00 -2.43
CA THR A 236 7.36 25.98 -3.51
C THR A 236 7.98 27.24 -2.94
N MET A 237 8.79 27.94 -3.74
CA MET A 237 9.46 29.17 -3.33
C MET A 237 8.91 30.36 -4.12
N PHE A 238 8.57 31.44 -3.43
CA PHE A 238 8.13 32.70 -4.04
C PHE A 238 8.96 33.85 -3.50
N SER A 239 9.01 34.95 -4.25
CA SER A 239 9.73 36.14 -3.81
C SER A 239 9.11 36.74 -2.54
N SER A 240 9.95 37.39 -1.73
CA SER A 240 9.52 38.07 -0.50
C SER A 240 8.62 39.29 -0.74
N VAL A 241 8.60 39.80 -1.99
CA VAL A 241 7.73 40.92 -2.39
C VAL A 241 6.28 40.48 -2.62
N ASP A 242 6.04 39.18 -2.82
CA ASP A 242 4.70 38.64 -3.06
C ASP A 242 3.89 38.58 -1.77
N PRO A 243 2.64 39.08 -1.73
CA PRO A 243 1.80 38.99 -0.55
C PRO A 243 1.51 37.52 -0.16
N PRO A 244 1.84 37.07 1.06
CA PRO A 244 1.72 35.66 1.43
C PRO A 244 0.31 35.09 1.32
N ASP A 245 -0.71 35.89 1.64
CA ASP A 245 -2.11 35.47 1.54
C ASP A 245 -2.53 35.24 0.09
N ARG A 246 -2.01 36.04 -0.86
CA ARG A 246 -2.26 35.83 -2.30
C ARG A 246 -1.59 34.56 -2.79
N VAL A 247 -0.36 34.29 -2.37
CA VAL A 247 0.34 33.04 -2.72
C VAL A 247 -0.39 31.83 -2.15
N CYS A 248 -0.82 31.88 -0.88
CA CYS A 248 -1.57 30.78 -0.27
C CYS A 248 -2.91 30.53 -0.96
N ALA A 249 -3.64 31.59 -1.32
CA ALA A 249 -4.89 31.48 -2.07
C ALA A 249 -4.68 30.89 -3.47
N LEU A 250 -3.61 31.30 -4.17
CA LEU A 250 -3.23 30.73 -5.47
C LEU A 250 -2.98 29.23 -5.36
N LEU A 251 -2.05 28.82 -4.48
CA LEU A 251 -1.64 27.42 -4.33
C LEU A 251 -2.80 26.53 -3.87
N SER A 252 -3.67 27.02 -2.96
CA SER A 252 -4.82 26.24 -2.50
C SER A 252 -5.82 26.00 -3.63
N ARG A 253 -6.15 27.03 -4.42
CA ARG A 253 -7.05 26.92 -5.58
C ARG A 253 -6.52 26.00 -6.68
N ILE A 254 -5.21 26.02 -6.94
CA ILE A 254 -4.58 25.10 -7.90
C ILE A 254 -4.69 23.66 -7.40
N ALA A 255 -4.44 23.44 -6.11
CA ALA A 255 -4.57 22.13 -5.49
C ALA A 255 -6.02 21.62 -5.48
N GLU A 256 -7.01 22.52 -5.36
CA GLU A 256 -8.44 22.19 -5.44
C GLU A 256 -8.86 21.69 -6.83
N GLY A 257 -8.21 22.18 -7.89
CA GLY A 257 -8.49 21.76 -9.26
C GLY A 257 -7.85 20.44 -9.68
N LEU A 258 -7.01 19.82 -8.83
CA LEU A 258 -6.25 18.63 -9.23
C LEU A 258 -7.18 17.41 -9.42
N PRO A 259 -7.04 16.65 -10.54
CA PRO A 259 -7.83 15.44 -10.76
C PRO A 259 -7.62 14.35 -9.70
N GLN A 260 -6.44 14.33 -9.07
CA GLN A 260 -6.05 13.34 -8.06
C GLN A 260 -6.50 13.72 -6.64
N LEU A 261 -7.13 14.88 -6.46
CA LEU A 261 -7.60 15.33 -5.16
C LEU A 261 -8.63 14.35 -4.59
N LYS A 262 -8.44 13.96 -3.33
CA LYS A 262 -9.41 13.14 -2.61
C LYS A 262 -10.70 13.94 -2.36
N ALA A 263 -11.84 13.35 -2.70
CA ALA A 263 -13.15 13.94 -2.42
C ALA A 263 -13.30 14.34 -0.94
N GLY A 264 -13.73 15.58 -0.70
CA GLY A 264 -13.89 16.15 0.65
C GLY A 264 -12.59 16.56 1.35
N SER A 265 -11.42 16.40 0.72
CA SER A 265 -10.17 16.98 1.21
C SER A 265 -10.10 18.47 0.86
N VAL A 266 -9.72 19.29 1.84
CA VAL A 266 -9.43 20.71 1.61
C VAL A 266 -7.91 20.88 1.58
N PRO A 267 -7.31 21.22 0.42
CA PRO A 267 -5.90 21.56 0.33
C PRO A 267 -5.58 22.77 1.21
N ARG A 268 -4.38 22.80 1.77
CA ARG A 268 -3.94 23.93 2.59
C ARG A 268 -2.51 24.31 2.27
N SER A 269 -2.30 25.58 1.96
CA SER A 269 -0.99 26.19 1.84
C SER A 269 -0.70 27.03 3.06
N ILE A 270 0.52 26.91 3.58
CA ILE A 270 1.02 27.72 4.69
C ILE A 270 2.41 28.27 4.35
N PRO A 271 2.74 29.52 4.76
CA PRO A 271 4.10 30.02 4.68
C PRO A 271 4.98 29.28 5.69
N ALA A 272 6.12 28.79 5.23
CA ALA A 272 7.14 28.12 6.04
C ALA A 272 8.31 29.06 6.42
N GLY A 273 8.35 30.27 5.87
CA GLY A 273 9.39 31.28 6.10
C GLY A 273 10.36 31.40 4.93
N ALA A 274 11.10 32.51 4.86
CA ALA A 274 12.10 32.77 3.79
C ALA A 274 11.57 32.57 2.35
N GLY A 275 10.30 32.94 2.09
CA GLY A 275 9.66 32.75 0.78
C GLY A 275 9.24 31.31 0.48
N GLU A 276 9.46 30.37 1.39
CA GLU A 276 9.00 28.98 1.25
C GLU A 276 7.53 28.84 1.64
N TYR A 277 6.77 28.12 0.81
CA TYR A 277 5.38 27.76 1.05
C TYR A 277 5.20 26.25 0.99
N ARG A 278 4.48 25.69 1.96
CA ARG A 278 4.16 24.26 2.02
C ARG A 278 2.69 24.05 1.73
N THR A 279 2.39 23.36 0.63
CA THR A 279 1.04 22.99 0.22
C THR A 279 0.79 21.52 0.52
N THR A 280 -0.26 21.25 1.30
CA THR A 280 -0.70 19.89 1.67
C THR A 280 -1.94 19.52 0.88
N ILE A 281 -1.88 18.42 0.14
CA ILE A 281 -2.91 17.95 -0.80
C ILE A 281 -3.33 16.54 -0.39
N GLY A 282 -4.62 16.30 -0.18
CA GLY A 282 -5.14 14.96 0.12
C GLY A 282 -5.33 14.13 -1.15
N LEU A 283 -4.86 12.89 -1.17
CA LEU A 283 -4.90 12.00 -2.33
C LEU A 283 -5.70 10.72 -2.04
N ASN A 284 -6.21 10.09 -3.11
CA ASN A 284 -6.90 8.79 -3.02
C ASN A 284 -5.92 7.63 -2.80
N SER A 285 -4.75 7.68 -3.45
CA SER A 285 -3.69 6.68 -3.34
C SER A 285 -2.31 7.34 -3.23
N PRO A 286 -1.35 6.74 -2.50
CA PRO A 286 0.05 7.15 -2.56
C PRO A 286 0.67 7.07 -3.96
N ALA A 287 0.10 6.23 -4.85
CA ALA A 287 0.52 6.10 -6.24
C ALA A 287 0.34 7.40 -7.03
N ASP A 288 -0.71 8.16 -6.71
CA ASP A 288 -1.08 9.38 -7.43
C ASP A 288 -0.14 10.55 -7.13
N ALA A 289 0.70 10.43 -6.09
CA ALA A 289 1.55 11.51 -5.60
C ALA A 289 2.50 12.07 -6.66
N GLY A 290 3.05 11.21 -7.52
CA GLY A 290 3.95 11.63 -8.60
C GLY A 290 3.22 12.49 -9.63
N ALA A 291 2.10 11.98 -10.15
CA ALA A 291 1.27 12.70 -11.13
C ALA A 291 0.71 14.00 -10.55
N ALA A 292 0.15 13.96 -9.34
CA ALA A 292 -0.40 15.13 -8.65
C ALA A 292 0.67 16.22 -8.43
N LYS A 293 1.89 15.84 -8.01
CA LYS A 293 3.00 16.79 -7.83
C LYS A 293 3.40 17.44 -9.15
N ALA A 294 3.52 16.64 -10.22
CA ALA A 294 3.90 17.15 -11.54
C ALA A 294 2.87 18.14 -12.09
N THR A 295 1.58 17.79 -12.05
CA THR A 295 0.48 18.66 -12.48
C THR A 295 0.41 19.92 -11.63
N PHE A 296 0.51 19.79 -10.30
CA PHE A 296 0.49 20.93 -9.38
C PHE A 296 1.60 21.94 -9.66
N LEU A 297 2.86 21.47 -9.81
CA LEU A 297 4.00 22.34 -10.09
C LEU A 297 3.85 23.01 -11.46
N ARG A 298 3.39 22.26 -12.48
CA ARG A 298 3.14 22.80 -13.83
C ARG A 298 2.10 23.92 -13.78
N TRP A 299 0.93 23.68 -13.19
CA TRP A 299 -0.12 24.68 -13.08
C TRP A 299 0.30 25.88 -12.22
N THR A 300 1.05 25.63 -11.14
CA THR A 300 1.64 26.71 -10.32
C THR A 300 2.52 27.64 -11.15
N TRP A 301 3.32 27.09 -12.06
CA TRP A 301 4.17 27.89 -12.93
C TRP A 301 3.39 28.86 -13.83
N TYR A 302 2.31 28.38 -14.46
CA TYR A 302 1.45 29.21 -15.32
C TYR A 302 0.63 30.21 -14.50
N ALA A 303 0.01 29.74 -13.40
CA ALA A 303 -0.91 30.53 -12.62
C ALA A 303 -0.21 31.64 -11.80
N ALA A 304 1.01 31.40 -11.30
CA ALA A 304 1.82 32.43 -10.65
C ALA A 304 2.06 33.62 -11.60
N ARG A 305 2.43 33.32 -12.85
CA ARG A 305 2.67 34.32 -13.89
C ARG A 305 1.42 35.09 -14.26
N ARG A 306 0.29 34.40 -14.41
CA ARG A 306 -1.02 35.05 -14.64
C ARG A 306 -1.41 36.00 -13.52
N GLU A 307 -0.96 35.80 -12.29
CA GLU A 307 -1.27 36.68 -11.16
C GLU A 307 -0.19 37.71 -10.81
N ASN A 308 0.89 37.77 -11.62
CA ASN A 308 2.08 38.58 -11.38
C ASN A 308 2.74 38.25 -10.03
N LEU A 309 2.85 36.96 -9.73
CA LEU A 309 3.58 36.42 -8.58
C LEU A 309 4.88 35.77 -9.07
N HIS A 310 5.94 35.90 -8.27
CA HIS A 310 7.32 35.60 -8.63
C HIS A 310 7.74 34.24 -8.07
N LEU A 311 7.28 33.17 -8.72
CA LEU A 311 7.71 31.81 -8.43
C LEU A 311 9.22 31.67 -8.72
N ASP A 312 9.97 31.16 -7.75
CA ASP A 312 11.43 31.01 -7.78
C ASP A 312 12.18 32.35 -8.04
N ASP A 313 11.63 33.47 -7.56
CA ASP A 313 12.16 34.83 -7.73
C ASP A 313 12.31 35.27 -9.20
N ALA A 314 11.54 34.64 -10.09
CA ALA A 314 11.54 34.93 -11.52
C ALA A 314 10.40 35.87 -11.92
N ASP A 315 10.75 36.95 -12.62
CA ASP A 315 9.82 37.78 -13.37
C ASP A 315 9.33 37.07 -14.64
N ASP A 316 8.11 37.38 -15.08
CA ASP A 316 7.58 36.92 -16.37
C ASP A 316 7.25 38.11 -17.28
N ASP A 317 8.09 38.31 -18.30
CA ASP A 317 7.89 39.31 -19.35
C ASP A 317 7.19 38.70 -20.58
N PHE A 318 6.25 37.77 -20.35
CA PHE A 318 5.61 37.09 -21.48
C PHE A 318 4.61 37.99 -22.22
N SER A 319 3.87 38.82 -21.48
CA SER A 319 2.84 39.70 -22.02
C SER A 319 3.43 41.03 -22.51
N THR A 320 4.35 40.99 -23.48
CA THR A 320 4.94 42.20 -24.06
C THR A 320 3.93 42.94 -24.94
N ILE A 321 4.15 44.24 -25.15
CA ILE A 321 3.30 45.08 -25.99
C ILE A 321 3.21 44.53 -27.41
N GLU A 322 4.32 44.06 -27.97
CA GLU A 322 4.39 43.52 -29.34
C GLU A 322 3.54 42.25 -29.48
N ARG A 323 3.56 41.38 -28.47
CA ARG A 323 2.75 40.16 -28.48
C ARG A 323 1.27 40.46 -28.35
N VAL A 324 0.90 41.40 -27.48
CA VAL A 324 -0.49 41.87 -27.35
C VAL A 324 -0.98 42.47 -28.65
N GLU A 325 -0.20 43.34 -29.29
CA GLU A 325 -0.54 43.94 -30.59
C GLU A 325 -0.66 42.88 -31.69
N HIS A 326 0.24 41.90 -31.71
CA HIS A 326 0.18 40.80 -32.66
C HIS A 326 -1.11 39.99 -32.49
N ALA A 327 -1.45 39.58 -31.26
CA ALA A 327 -2.68 38.83 -30.97
C ALA A 327 -3.95 39.64 -31.26
N LEU A 328 -3.96 40.95 -30.97
CA LEU A 328 -5.07 41.83 -31.31
C LEU A 328 -5.29 41.89 -32.83
N HIS A 329 -4.20 41.99 -33.59
CA HIS A 329 -4.26 42.08 -35.05
C HIS A 329 -4.64 40.74 -35.71
N THR A 330 -4.10 39.61 -35.25
CA THR A 330 -4.27 38.31 -35.92
C THR A 330 -5.53 37.56 -35.48
N VAL A 331 -5.95 37.72 -34.22
CA VAL A 331 -7.02 36.90 -33.62
C VAL A 331 -8.26 37.74 -33.31
N VAL A 332 -8.09 38.83 -32.55
CA VAL A 332 -9.24 39.63 -32.09
C VAL A 332 -9.84 40.46 -33.21
N ALA A 333 -9.02 41.08 -34.06
CA ALA A 333 -9.51 41.94 -35.13
C ALA A 333 -10.37 41.18 -36.16
N PRO A 334 -9.99 39.97 -36.63
CA PRO A 334 -10.86 39.17 -37.48
C PRO A 334 -12.11 38.66 -36.74
N ALA A 335 -11.98 38.24 -35.48
CA ALA A 335 -13.09 37.68 -34.70
C ALA A 335 -14.18 38.74 -34.41
N LEU A 336 -13.77 39.96 -34.06
CA LEU A 336 -14.67 41.08 -33.74
C LEU A 336 -14.93 42.01 -34.92
N ARG A 337 -14.30 41.79 -36.08
CA ARG A 337 -14.37 42.65 -37.28
C ARG A 337 -14.09 44.13 -36.96
N ILE A 338 -13.00 44.39 -36.24
CA ILE A 338 -12.62 45.73 -35.78
C ILE A 338 -11.42 46.32 -36.50
N GLY A 339 -11.37 47.65 -36.61
CA GLY A 339 -10.32 48.40 -37.28
C GLY A 339 -9.10 48.69 -36.39
N ALA A 340 -8.13 49.41 -36.96
CA ALA A 340 -6.87 49.73 -36.29
C ALA A 340 -7.02 50.76 -35.15
N GLU A 341 -8.07 51.58 -35.15
CA GLU A 341 -8.35 52.52 -34.05
C GLU A 341 -8.89 51.79 -32.82
N GLU A 342 -9.84 50.87 -33.01
CA GLU A 342 -10.39 50.06 -31.93
C GLU A 342 -9.31 49.15 -31.33
N GLN A 343 -8.47 48.52 -32.16
CA GLN A 343 -7.32 47.71 -31.68
C GLN A 343 -6.40 48.52 -30.77
N ARG A 344 -6.07 49.77 -31.15
CA ARG A 344 -5.26 50.68 -30.32
C ARG A 344 -5.91 50.98 -28.98
N SER A 345 -7.24 51.11 -28.94
CA SER A 345 -7.98 51.35 -27.70
C SER A 345 -8.02 50.13 -26.77
N LEU A 346 -8.01 48.91 -27.32
CA LEU A 346 -8.01 47.67 -26.54
C LEU A 346 -6.63 47.30 -25.99
N ARG A 347 -5.55 47.80 -26.60
CA ARG A 347 -4.17 47.45 -26.23
C ARG A 347 -3.86 47.65 -24.75
N SER A 348 -4.32 48.73 -24.12
CA SER A 348 -4.07 49.01 -22.70
C SER A 348 -4.91 48.15 -21.75
N ALA A 349 -5.95 47.49 -22.26
CA ALA A 349 -6.89 46.66 -21.50
C ALA A 349 -6.79 45.17 -21.86
N ALA A 350 -5.77 44.80 -22.64
CA ALA A 350 -5.54 43.46 -23.12
C ALA A 350 -4.24 42.90 -22.54
N ARG A 351 -4.27 41.63 -22.16
CA ARG A 351 -3.11 40.93 -21.58
C ARG A 351 -3.00 39.53 -22.13
N ILE A 352 -1.78 39.08 -22.41
CA ILE A 352 -1.55 37.67 -22.77
C ILE A 352 -1.40 36.82 -21.52
N VAL A 353 -2.12 35.70 -21.50
CA VAL A 353 -2.09 34.67 -20.47
C VAL A 353 -1.80 33.31 -21.08
N ARG A 354 -1.28 32.40 -20.25
CA ARG A 354 -1.01 31.01 -20.63
C ARG A 354 -1.64 30.03 -19.65
N TYR A 355 -2.10 28.92 -20.18
CA TYR A 355 -2.65 27.80 -19.41
C TYR A 355 -1.88 26.53 -19.78
N GLY A 356 -1.56 25.73 -18.76
CA GLY A 356 -0.96 24.43 -18.96
C GLY A 356 -1.98 23.39 -19.40
N ALA A 357 -1.52 22.28 -19.96
CA ALA A 357 -2.40 21.16 -20.27
C ALA A 357 -3.20 20.69 -19.03
N ASP A 358 -4.45 20.28 -19.28
CA ASP A 358 -5.46 19.88 -18.31
C ASP A 358 -5.92 20.98 -17.34
N GLU A 359 -5.39 22.20 -17.46
CA GLU A 359 -5.75 23.32 -16.58
C GLU A 359 -7.13 23.87 -16.94
N VAL A 360 -7.90 24.27 -15.91
CA VAL A 360 -9.19 24.94 -16.10
C VAL A 360 -8.94 26.38 -16.53
N VAL A 361 -9.45 26.74 -17.70
CA VAL A 361 -9.47 28.12 -18.22
C VAL A 361 -10.68 28.88 -17.68
N GLU A 362 -11.84 28.21 -17.62
CA GLU A 362 -13.10 28.83 -17.21
C GLU A 362 -13.95 27.82 -16.42
N TYR A 363 -14.52 28.23 -15.29
CA TYR A 363 -15.39 27.36 -14.47
C TYR A 363 -16.86 27.61 -14.79
N ALA A 364 -17.63 26.53 -14.95
CA ALA A 364 -19.08 26.59 -15.00
C ALA A 364 -19.65 27.23 -13.71
N GLY A 365 -20.71 28.03 -13.83
CA GLY A 365 -21.36 28.68 -12.69
C GLY A 365 -20.69 29.97 -12.20
N GLN A 366 -19.45 30.26 -12.61
CA GLN A 366 -18.80 31.54 -12.30
C GLN A 366 -19.21 32.63 -13.31
N VAL A 367 -19.30 33.87 -12.85
CA VAL A 367 -19.50 35.03 -13.74
C VAL A 367 -18.12 35.55 -14.15
N PRO A 368 -17.75 35.47 -15.44
CA PRO A 368 -16.45 35.92 -15.90
C PRO A 368 -16.35 37.45 -15.88
N THR A 369 -15.16 37.94 -15.59
CA THR A 369 -14.83 39.39 -15.56
C THR A 369 -14.15 39.85 -16.85
N THR A 370 -13.57 38.92 -17.60
CA THR A 370 -12.83 39.16 -18.84
C THR A 370 -13.41 38.32 -19.98
N MET A 371 -13.16 38.74 -21.21
CA MET A 371 -13.33 37.89 -22.39
C MET A 371 -11.96 37.37 -22.83
N THR A 372 -11.89 36.06 -23.08
CA THR A 372 -10.62 35.37 -23.36
C THR A 372 -10.62 34.87 -24.80
N PHE A 373 -9.66 35.30 -25.61
CA PHE A 373 -9.50 34.91 -27.01
C PHE A 373 -8.35 33.91 -27.15
N VAL A 374 -8.60 32.76 -27.77
CA VAL A 374 -7.58 31.72 -27.98
C VAL A 374 -6.66 32.15 -29.12
N VAL A 375 -5.39 32.41 -28.79
CA VAL A 375 -4.35 32.83 -29.73
C VAL A 375 -3.57 31.64 -30.26
N ALA A 376 -3.35 30.63 -29.42
CA ALA A 376 -2.72 29.38 -29.83
C ALA A 376 -3.16 28.24 -28.89
N GLY A 377 -3.24 27.03 -29.44
CA GLY A 377 -3.68 25.83 -28.71
C GLY A 377 -5.19 25.60 -28.78
N ARG A 378 -5.66 24.59 -28.05
CA ARG A 378 -7.06 24.15 -28.07
C ARG A 378 -7.67 24.01 -26.68
N VAL A 379 -8.93 24.40 -26.56
CA VAL A 379 -9.69 24.35 -25.32
C VAL A 379 -10.93 23.48 -25.48
N GLN A 380 -11.15 22.54 -24.58
CA GLN A 380 -12.33 21.68 -24.56
C GLN A 380 -13.41 22.27 -23.64
N LEU A 381 -14.59 22.55 -24.19
CA LEU A 381 -15.78 22.84 -23.39
C LEU A 381 -16.40 21.53 -22.91
N THR A 382 -16.75 21.50 -21.62
CA THR A 382 -17.36 20.35 -20.96
C THR A 382 -18.50 20.80 -20.05
N THR A 383 -19.49 19.93 -19.87
CA THR A 383 -20.55 20.12 -18.89
C THR A 383 -20.67 18.89 -18.02
N THR A 384 -21.10 19.08 -16.78
CA THR A 384 -21.42 17.96 -15.88
C THR A 384 -22.83 17.47 -16.20
N ALA A 385 -22.95 16.19 -16.56
CA ALA A 385 -24.21 15.49 -16.72
C ALA A 385 -24.88 15.23 -15.36
N ASP A 386 -26.14 14.80 -15.39
CA ASP A 386 -26.94 14.59 -14.17
C ASP A 386 -26.38 13.47 -13.27
N ASP A 387 -25.59 12.55 -13.83
CA ASP A 387 -24.89 11.47 -13.13
C ASP A 387 -23.52 11.89 -12.54
N GLY A 388 -23.11 13.16 -12.74
CA GLY A 388 -21.83 13.68 -12.31
C GLY A 388 -20.67 13.45 -13.28
N SER A 389 -20.89 12.79 -14.42
CA SER A 389 -19.86 12.60 -15.45
C SER A 389 -19.58 13.90 -16.20
N MET A 390 -18.34 14.07 -16.65
CA MET A 390 -17.91 15.22 -17.45
C MET A 390 -18.09 14.89 -18.94
N VAL A 391 -19.00 15.58 -19.60
CA VAL A 391 -19.33 15.34 -21.02
C VAL A 391 -18.72 16.44 -21.89
N PRO A 392 -17.91 16.09 -22.91
CA PRO A 392 -17.36 17.05 -23.85
C PRO A 392 -18.47 17.61 -24.76
N ILE A 393 -18.48 18.94 -24.94
CA ILE A 393 -19.49 19.65 -25.75
C ILE A 393 -18.92 20.05 -27.10
N SER A 394 -17.76 20.72 -27.10
CA SER A 394 -17.08 21.18 -28.30
C SER A 394 -15.65 21.57 -27.99
N THR A 395 -14.75 21.42 -28.97
CA THR A 395 -13.40 21.95 -28.92
C THR A 395 -13.38 23.34 -29.55
N LEU A 396 -12.65 24.27 -28.92
CA LEU A 396 -12.40 25.62 -29.38
C LEU A 396 -10.95 25.71 -29.84
N ASP A 397 -10.77 26.05 -31.11
CA ASP A 397 -9.47 26.25 -31.75
C ASP A 397 -9.06 27.74 -31.74
N GLU A 398 -7.88 28.04 -32.27
CA GLU A 398 -7.38 29.41 -32.49
C GLU A 398 -8.44 30.30 -33.18
N GLY A 399 -8.57 31.54 -32.71
CA GLY A 399 -9.64 32.46 -33.16
C GLY A 399 -10.93 32.38 -32.34
N SER A 400 -11.14 31.30 -31.58
CA SER A 400 -12.30 31.15 -30.71
C SER A 400 -12.18 32.02 -29.46
N PHE A 401 -13.31 32.28 -28.80
CA PHE A 401 -13.35 33.06 -27.56
C PHE A 401 -14.28 32.48 -26.49
N LEU A 402 -13.95 32.79 -25.25
CA LEU A 402 -14.56 32.38 -23.99
C LEU A 402 -15.00 33.62 -23.20
N GLY A 403 -15.76 33.45 -22.13
CA GLY A 403 -16.20 34.57 -21.28
C GLY A 403 -17.25 35.50 -21.91
N LEU A 404 -17.97 35.09 -22.97
CA LEU A 404 -19.02 35.93 -23.60
C LEU A 404 -20.12 36.37 -22.63
N THR A 405 -20.42 35.51 -21.67
CA THR A 405 -21.33 35.72 -20.54
C THR A 405 -20.89 36.86 -19.62
N ALA A 406 -19.65 37.34 -19.73
CA ALA A 406 -19.20 38.55 -19.03
C ALA A 406 -20.04 39.75 -19.42
N LEU A 407 -20.35 39.90 -20.72
CA LEU A 407 -21.16 41.01 -21.24
C LEU A 407 -22.59 41.00 -20.71
N THR A 408 -23.14 39.82 -20.45
CA THR A 408 -24.50 39.64 -19.91
C THR A 408 -24.53 39.49 -18.38
N ARG A 409 -23.36 39.48 -17.72
CA ARG A 409 -23.17 39.20 -16.29
C ARG A 409 -23.85 37.90 -15.85
N GLN A 410 -23.84 36.90 -16.73
CA GLN A 410 -24.41 35.59 -16.46
C GLN A 410 -23.33 34.60 -16.07
N PRO A 411 -23.66 33.55 -15.29
CA PRO A 411 -22.73 32.48 -15.02
C PRO A 411 -22.43 31.67 -16.29
N ASN A 412 -21.22 31.13 -16.35
CA ASN A 412 -20.78 30.26 -17.42
C ASN A 412 -21.60 28.98 -17.49
N LEU A 413 -21.96 28.61 -18.71
CA LEU A 413 -22.80 27.45 -18.99
C LEU A 413 -22.02 26.13 -18.93
N ALA A 414 -20.70 26.20 -19.17
CA ALA A 414 -19.80 25.07 -19.30
C ALA A 414 -18.44 25.41 -18.69
N SER A 415 -17.69 24.40 -18.29
CA SER A 415 -16.29 24.53 -17.89
C SER A 415 -15.40 24.36 -19.12
N ALA A 416 -14.27 25.05 -19.15
CA ALA A 416 -13.32 25.03 -20.25
C ALA A 416 -11.95 24.54 -19.75
N TYR A 417 -11.38 23.54 -20.40
CA TYR A 417 -10.09 22.93 -20.04
C TYR A 417 -9.11 23.00 -21.20
N ALA A 418 -7.86 23.36 -20.93
CA ALA A 418 -6.81 23.37 -21.93
C ALA A 418 -6.39 21.94 -22.30
N LEU A 419 -6.48 21.54 -23.58
CA LEU A 419 -6.05 20.22 -24.03
C LEU A 419 -4.52 20.11 -24.18
N GLU A 420 -3.88 21.26 -24.37
CA GLU A 420 -2.44 21.43 -24.53
C GLU A 420 -2.05 22.78 -23.90
N GLU A 421 -0.82 23.25 -24.10
CA GLU A 421 -0.50 24.63 -23.69
C GLU A 421 -1.34 25.61 -24.53
N VAL A 422 -2.10 26.46 -23.85
CA VAL A 422 -2.98 27.45 -24.49
C VAL A 422 -2.46 28.84 -24.21
N THR A 423 -2.21 29.61 -25.27
CA THR A 423 -1.98 31.05 -25.18
C THR A 423 -3.26 31.77 -25.50
N ALA A 424 -3.68 32.66 -24.62
CA ALA A 424 -4.90 33.44 -24.81
C ALA A 424 -4.67 34.92 -24.51
N LEU A 425 -5.49 35.76 -25.15
CA LEU A 425 -5.56 37.19 -24.88
C LEU A 425 -6.82 37.47 -24.06
N GLU A 426 -6.65 37.98 -22.85
CA GLU A 426 -7.74 38.42 -21.98
C GLU A 426 -7.97 39.91 -22.15
N ILE A 427 -9.24 40.31 -22.30
CA ILE A 427 -9.66 41.70 -22.39
C ILE A 427 -10.74 41.95 -21.34
N ASP A 428 -10.59 43.02 -20.57
CA ASP A 428 -11.57 43.41 -19.55
C ASP A 428 -12.95 43.69 -20.16
N ARG A 429 -13.99 43.18 -19.47
CA ARG A 429 -15.40 43.32 -19.87
C ARG A 429 -15.78 44.76 -20.21
N GLU A 430 -15.33 45.73 -19.42
CA GLU A 430 -15.70 47.15 -19.59
C GLU A 430 -15.29 47.69 -20.97
N HIS A 431 -14.12 47.29 -21.45
CA HIS A 431 -13.60 47.76 -22.73
C HIS A 431 -14.30 47.08 -23.93
N ILE A 432 -14.66 45.81 -23.79
CA ILE A 432 -15.48 45.14 -24.81
C ILE A 432 -16.91 45.67 -24.84
N GLU A 433 -17.49 46.00 -23.68
CA GLU A 433 -18.85 46.55 -23.59
C GLU A 433 -18.98 47.86 -24.39
N HIS A 434 -18.00 48.75 -24.28
CA HIS A 434 -17.96 50.00 -25.06
C HIS A 434 -17.89 49.77 -26.58
N LEU A 435 -17.15 48.75 -27.01
CA LEU A 435 -16.99 48.38 -28.42
C LEU A 435 -18.28 47.79 -28.97
N VAL A 436 -18.90 46.90 -28.21
CA VAL A 436 -20.14 46.20 -28.56
C VAL A 436 -21.33 47.17 -28.65
N MET A 437 -21.40 48.18 -27.77
CA MET A 437 -22.44 49.23 -27.82
C MET A 437 -22.38 50.09 -29.09
N ARG A 438 -21.22 50.16 -29.76
CA ARG A 438 -21.04 50.91 -31.02
C ARG A 438 -21.33 50.06 -32.26
N ALA A 439 -21.43 48.73 -32.12
CA ALA A 439 -21.60 47.79 -33.22
C ALA A 439 -22.74 46.78 -32.93
N PRO A 440 -24.02 47.14 -33.20
CA PRO A 440 -25.19 46.31 -32.90
C PRO A 440 -25.15 44.90 -33.51
N LEU A 441 -24.50 44.76 -34.68
CA LEU A 441 -24.32 43.46 -35.34
C LEU A 441 -23.43 42.49 -34.53
N LEU A 442 -22.46 43.00 -33.74
CA LEU A 442 -21.64 42.16 -32.86
C LEU A 442 -22.46 41.61 -31.69
N LEU A 443 -23.35 42.42 -31.12
CA LEU A 443 -24.31 41.99 -30.10
C LEU A 443 -25.18 40.83 -30.59
N GLN A 444 -25.70 40.93 -31.81
CA GLN A 444 -26.51 39.88 -32.41
C GLN A 444 -25.71 38.59 -32.63
N ASN A 445 -24.48 38.69 -33.13
CA ASN A 445 -23.59 37.54 -33.32
C ASN A 445 -23.23 36.86 -31.99
N PHE A 446 -22.91 37.63 -30.95
CA PHE A 446 -22.66 37.10 -29.61
C PHE A 446 -23.88 36.41 -29.02
N GLY A 447 -25.06 36.99 -29.18
CA GLY A 447 -26.32 36.36 -28.77
C GLY A 447 -26.52 35.00 -29.44
N ASN A 448 -26.27 34.90 -30.75
CA ASN A 448 -26.37 33.64 -31.48
C ASN A 448 -25.39 32.58 -30.96
N ILE A 449 -24.12 32.96 -30.70
CA ILE A 449 -23.10 32.05 -30.17
C ILE A 449 -23.46 31.56 -28.76
N ILE A 450 -23.97 32.45 -27.90
CA ILE A 450 -24.41 32.10 -26.54
C ILE A 450 -25.57 31.10 -26.62
N GLU A 451 -26.55 31.33 -27.48
CA GLU A 451 -27.72 30.45 -27.61
C GLU A 451 -27.35 29.10 -28.25
N GLU A 452 -26.44 29.09 -29.23
CA GLU A 452 -25.89 27.85 -29.79
C GLU A 452 -25.18 27.02 -28.72
N ARG A 453 -24.30 27.63 -27.91
CA ARG A 453 -23.61 26.96 -26.79
C ARG A 453 -24.62 26.45 -25.75
N ARG A 454 -25.63 27.25 -25.41
CA ARG A 454 -26.69 26.85 -24.47
C ARG A 454 -27.47 25.64 -24.98
N SER A 455 -27.81 25.62 -26.27
CA SER A 455 -28.46 24.48 -26.91
C SER A 455 -27.60 23.22 -26.81
N LYS A 456 -26.30 23.31 -27.15
CA LYS A 456 -25.36 22.18 -27.04
C LYS A 456 -25.20 21.68 -25.60
N VAL A 457 -25.11 22.57 -24.61
CA VAL A 457 -25.05 22.21 -23.18
C VAL A 457 -26.32 21.49 -22.74
N ARG A 458 -27.51 21.97 -23.15
CA ARG A 458 -28.78 21.31 -22.84
C ARG A 458 -28.86 19.91 -23.44
N SER A 459 -28.47 19.77 -24.71
CA SER A 459 -28.45 18.47 -25.39
C SER A 459 -27.47 17.50 -24.74
N ALA A 460 -26.26 17.96 -24.37
CA ALA A 460 -25.26 17.13 -23.70
C ALA A 460 -25.72 16.67 -22.31
N ARG A 461 -26.47 17.50 -21.56
CA ARG A 461 -27.03 17.11 -20.26
C ARG A 461 -28.15 16.08 -20.34
N HIS A 462 -28.99 16.15 -21.39
CA HIS A 462 -30.14 15.26 -21.56
C HIS A 462 -29.82 14.01 -22.41
N GLY A 463 -28.62 13.96 -22.99
CA GLY A 463 -28.23 13.01 -24.04
C GLY A 463 -27.38 11.84 -23.56
N GLU A 464 -27.95 10.95 -22.74
CA GLU A 464 -27.68 9.50 -22.73
C GLU A 464 -28.92 8.74 -22.20
N ARG A 465 -30.06 8.92 -22.89
CA ARG A 465 -31.27 8.11 -22.70
C ARG A 465 -31.87 7.57 -24.01
N VAL A 466 -31.09 7.54 -25.09
CA VAL A 466 -31.53 6.95 -26.36
C VAL A 466 -30.47 6.00 -26.88
N GLY A 467 -30.72 4.69 -26.74
CA GLY A 467 -29.94 3.61 -27.35
C GLY A 467 -29.72 2.45 -26.42
#